data_AF-A0A380E5T9-F1
#
_entry.id   AF-A0A380E5T9-F1
#
_cell.length_a   1.000
_cell.length_b   1.000
_cell.length_c   1.000
_cell.angle_alpha   90.00
_cell.angle_beta   90.00
_cell.angle_gamma   90.00
#
_symmetry.space_group_name_H-M   'P 1'
#
loop_
_entity.id
_entity.type
_entity.pdbx_description
1 polymer ?
#
loop_
_entity_poly.entity_id
_entity_poly.type
_entity_poly.pdbx_seq_one_letter_code
_entity_poly.pdbx_strand_id
1 'polypeptide(L)' 'MEVVVQIRIDDVFNNKHDLAALSYLTFVALDDEGKPKHVPGVYPEDDVEKWFYDTAPQRVERRKARRIGK' A
#
# COMPACT_ATOMS: atom_id res chain seq x y z
N MET A 1 -7.77 -3.96 -1.51
CA MET A 1 -7.16 -2.61 -1.52
C MET A 1 -5.74 -2.70 -0.97
N GLU A 2 -4.75 -2.10 -1.63
CA GLU A 2 -3.40 -1.93 -1.07
C GLU A 2 -3.21 -0.47 -0.67
N VAL A 3 -2.76 -0.22 0.56
CA VAL A 3 -2.49 1.11 1.09
C VAL A 3 -0.99 1.22 1.30
N VAL A 4 -0.37 2.21 0.65
CA VAL A 4 1.05 2.53 0.83
C VAL A 4 1.17 3.57 1.92
N VAL A 5 2.01 3.31 2.92
CA VAL A 5 2.25 4.24 4.03
C VAL A 5 3.73 4.61 4.04
N GLN A 6 4.01 5.90 3.87
CA GLN A 6 5.34 6.48 4.00
C GLN A 6 5.45 7.20 5.34
N ILE A 7 6.47 6.84 6.13
CA ILE A 7 6.75 7.44 7.44
C ILE A 7 8.04 8.24 7.30
N ARG A 8 7.98 9.54 7.58
CA ARG A 8 9.13 10.47 7.51
C ARG A 8 9.49 10.97 8.90
N ILE A 9 10.78 11.22 9.11
CA ILE A 9 11.31 11.93 10.27
C ILE A 9 11.72 13.31 9.80
N ASP A 10 11.22 14.33 10.49
CA ASP A 10 11.53 15.73 10.20
C ASP A 10 12.35 16.32 11.38
N ASP A 11 13.61 16.64 11.12
CA ASP A 11 14.44 17.46 12.02
C ASP A 11 14.36 18.92 11.57
N VAL A 12 13.42 19.64 12.19
CA VAL A 12 13.08 21.01 11.85
C VAL A 12 14.23 21.99 12.12
N PHE A 13 15.05 21.74 13.14
CA PHE A 13 16.16 22.64 13.50
C PHE A 13 17.28 22.58 12.47
N ASN A 14 17.55 21.40 11.92
CA ASN A 14 18.58 21.20 10.91
C ASN A 14 18.04 21.22 9.47
N ASN A 15 16.73 21.42 9.29
CA ASN A 15 16.03 21.35 8.01
C ASN A 15 16.33 20.05 7.24
N LYS A 16 16.30 18.91 7.96
CA LYS A 16 16.55 17.58 7.41
C LYS A 16 15.27 16.74 7.42
N HIS A 17 15.10 15.96 6.36
CA HIS A 17 13.96 15.06 6.17
C HIS A 17 14.48 13.68 5.78
N ASP A 18 14.18 12.68 6.57
CA ASP A 18 14.61 11.30 6.36
C ASP A 18 13.42 10.36 6.21
N LEU A 19 13.54 9.36 5.33
CA LEU A 19 12.56 8.29 5.21
C LEU A 19 12.80 7.26 6.32
N ALA A 20 11.87 7.16 7.27
CA ALA A 20 11.96 6.19 8.35
C ALA A 20 11.50 4.80 7.90
N ALA A 21 10.36 4.74 7.22
CA ALA A 21 9.80 3.49 6.76
C ALA A 21 8.86 3.67 5.57
N LEU A 22 8.76 2.62 4.76
CA LEU A 22 7.77 2.48 3.70
C LEU A 22 7.08 1.14 3.87
N SER A 23 5.75 1.14 3.98
CA SER A 23 4.95 -0.06 4.25
C SER A 23 3.83 -0.24 3.22
N TYR A 24 3.45 -1.49 2.98
CA TYR A 24 2.36 -1.90 2.09
C TYR A 24 1.36 -2.74 2.88
N LEU A 25 0.16 -2.19 3.11
CA LEU A 25 -0.89 -2.84 3.88
C LEU A 25 -2.01 -3.30 2.95
N THR A 26 -2.68 -4.39 3.30
CA THR A 26 -3.81 -4.91 2.52
C THR A 26 -5.07 -4.89 3.35
N PHE A 27 -6.07 -4.19 2.83
CA PHE A 27 -7.37 -4.06 3.46
C PHE A 27 -8.45 -4.75 2.63
N VAL A 28 -9.42 -5.30 3.35
CA VAL A 28 -10.65 -5.89 2.82
C VAL A 28 -11.82 -5.09 3.39
N ALA A 29 -12.62 -4.50 2.51
CA ALA A 29 -13.88 -3.88 2.91
C ALA A 29 -14.90 -4.97 3.19
N LEU A 30 -15.67 -4.82 4.26
CA LEU A 30 -16.73 -5.74 4.65
C LEU A 30 -18.08 -5.04 4.58
N ASP A 31 -19.14 -5.76 4.26
CA ASP A 31 -20.52 -5.31 4.41
C ASP A 31 -21.03 -5.52 5.85
N ASP A 32 -22.29 -5.18 6.09
CA ASP A 32 -22.94 -5.27 7.41
C ASP A 32 -23.05 -6.72 7.92
N GLU A 33 -22.94 -7.72 7.04
CA GLU A 33 -22.93 -9.15 7.39
C GLU A 33 -21.49 -9.68 7.58
N GLY A 34 -20.47 -8.83 7.46
CA GLY A 34 -19.07 -9.20 7.58
C GLY A 34 -18.50 -9.91 6.34
N LYS A 35 -19.18 -9.84 5.19
CA LYS A 35 -18.72 -10.43 3.92
C LYS A 35 -17.91 -9.42 3.12
N PRO A 36 -16.90 -9.86 2.34
CA PRO A 36 -16.15 -8.97 1.48
C PRO A 36 -17.05 -8.20 0.49
N LYS A 37 -16.94 -6.88 0.50
CA LYS A 37 -17.69 -5.98 -0.39
C LYS A 37 -16.81 -5.48 -1.53
N HIS A 38 -17.43 -5.27 -2.69
CA HIS A 38 -16.75 -4.65 -3.84
C HIS A 38 -16.19 -3.28 -3.47
N VAL A 39 -14.94 -3.03 -3.87
CA VAL A 39 -14.27 -1.74 -3.73
C VAL A 39 -13.96 -1.23 -5.14
N PRO A 40 -14.30 0.04 -5.48
CA PRO A 40 -13.96 0.62 -6.77
C PRO A 40 -12.45 0.56 -7.07
N GLY A 41 -12.11 0.53 -8.35
CA GLY A 41 -10.73 0.65 -8.80
C GLY A 41 -10.13 2.02 -8.44
N VAL A 42 -8.80 2.08 -8.36
CA VAL A 42 -8.04 3.32 -8.17
C VAL A 42 -7.41 3.72 -9.49
N TYR A 43 -7.47 5.01 -9.83
CA TYR A 43 -6.84 5.58 -11.01
C TYR A 43 -5.67 6.45 -10.55
N PRO A 44 -4.40 6.07 -10.85
CA PRO A 44 -3.26 6.89 -10.48
C PRO A 44 -3.13 8.13 -11.37
N GLU A 45 -2.79 9.27 -10.81
CA GLU A 45 -2.68 10.54 -11.53
C GLU A 45 -1.22 10.91 -11.79
N ASP A 46 -0.39 10.87 -10.75
CA ASP A 46 1.03 11.24 -10.82
C ASP A 46 1.97 10.04 -11.08
N ASP A 47 3.25 10.33 -11.34
CA ASP A 47 4.23 9.31 -11.71
C ASP A 47 4.56 8.35 -10.55
N VAL A 48 4.51 8.82 -9.32
CA VAL A 48 4.75 8.00 -8.11
C VAL A 48 3.58 7.04 -7.90
N GLU A 49 2.36 7.53 -8.04
CA GLU A 49 1.13 6.75 -7.98
C GLU A 49 1.08 5.69 -9.08
N LYS A 50 1.43 6.07 -10.33
CA LYS A 50 1.52 5.12 -11.46
C LYS A 50 2.54 4.05 -11.17
N TRP A 51 3.72 4.42 -10.68
CA TRP A 51 4.75 3.45 -10.30
C TRP A 51 4.25 2.48 -9.22
N PHE A 52 3.58 2.97 -8.18
CA PHE A 52 3.00 2.10 -7.15
C PHE A 52 1.91 1.18 -7.70
N TYR A 53 1.07 1.69 -8.60
CA TYR A 53 -0.01 0.95 -9.25
C TYR A 53 0.54 -0.17 -10.15
N ASP A 54 1.46 0.17 -11.05
CA ASP A 54 2.03 -0.75 -12.05
C ASP A 54 2.87 -1.87 -11.41
N THR A 55 3.52 -1.58 -10.28
CA THR A 55 4.33 -2.56 -9.54
C THR A 55 3.53 -3.37 -8.52
N ALA A 56 2.26 -3.03 -8.26
CA ALA A 56 1.41 -3.73 -7.29
C ALA A 56 1.17 -5.22 -7.60
N PRO A 57 0.95 -5.66 -8.86
CA PRO A 57 0.72 -7.06 -9.19
C PRO A 57 1.82 -7.99 -8.68
N GLN A 58 3.09 -7.62 -8.86
CA GLN A 58 4.24 -8.39 -8.37
C GLN A 58 4.23 -8.54 -6.84
N ARG A 59 3.82 -7.49 -6.11
CA ARG A 59 3.67 -7.55 -4.64
C ARG A 59 2.52 -8.47 -4.23
N VAL A 60 1.41 -8.48 -4.97
CA VAL A 60 0.27 -9.38 -4.74
C VAL A 60 0.69 -10.83 -4.92
N GLU A 61 1.38 -11.16 -6.00
CA GLU A 61 1.90 -12.51 -6.26
C GLU A 61 2.83 -12.98 -5.14
N ARG A 62 3.79 -12.13 -4.75
CA ARG A 62 4.70 -12.42 -3.64
C ARG A 62 3.95 -12.65 -2.32
N ARG A 63 2.89 -11.90 -2.04
CA ARG A 63 2.05 -12.09 -0.85
C ARG A 63 1.27 -13.42 -0.90
N LYS A 64 0.73 -13.79 -2.06
CA LYS A 64 0.04 -15.08 -2.25
C LYS A 64 0.99 -16.26 -2.06
N ALA A 65 2.17 -16.22 -2.68
CA ALA A 65 3.19 -17.27 -2.53
C ALA A 65 3.59 -17.49 -1.07
N ARG A 66 3.79 -16.42 -0.30
CA ARG A 66 4.10 -16.49 1.14
C ARG A 66 2.98 -17.11 2.00
N ARG A 67 1.72 -17.07 1.55
CA ARG A 67 0.58 -17.66 2.28
C ARG A 67 0.40 -19.15 1.97
N ILE A 68 0.79 -19.60 0.78
CA ILE A 68 0.68 -21.00 0.35
C ILE A 68 1.78 -21.85 0.98
N GLY A 69 2.97 -21.29 1.22
CA GLY A 69 4.07 -21.98 1.90
C GLY A 69 3.90 -22.10 3.42
N LYS A 70 2.68 -22.03 3.94
CA LYS A 70 2.36 -22.06 5.37
C LYS A 70 1.37 -23.17 5.68
#